data_AF-A0A3M4A1G3-F1
#
_entry.id   AF-A0A3M4A1G3-F1
#
_cell.length_a   1.000
_cell.length_b   1.000
_cell.length_c   1.000
_cell.angle_alpha   90.00
_cell.angle_beta   90.00
_cell.angle_gamma   90.00
#
_symmetry.space_group_name_H-M   'P 1'
#
loop_
_entity.id
_entity.type
_entity.pdbx_description
1 polymer ?
#
loop_
_entity_poly.entity_id
_entity_poly.type
_entity_poly.pdbx_seq_one_letter_code
_entity_poly.pdbx_strand_id
1 'polypeptide(L)' 'MVLAIGTPGDDAPQFLIYNRKREDCRVTVGVARFAAGTLVVAPQTAKRLRMNAGDNVRAVPLSAAREGV' A
#
# COMPACT_ATOMS: atom_id res chain seq x y z
N MET A 1 -8.84 -0.65 -4.79
CA MET A 1 -8.69 -0.87 -3.34
C MET A 1 -8.54 0.48 -2.68
N VAL A 2 -9.06 0.60 -1.45
CA VAL A 2 -9.00 1.84 -0.67
C VAL A 2 -7.80 1.82 0.28
N LEU A 3 -7.23 2.99 0.56
CA LEU A 3 -6.13 3.13 1.50
C LEU A 3 -6.66 3.21 2.94
N ALA A 4 -6.06 2.45 3.85
CA ALA A 4 -6.15 2.70 5.29
C ALA A 4 -4.76 3.00 5.86
N ILE A 5 -4.73 3.83 6.90
CA ILE A 5 -3.49 4.22 7.57
C ILE A 5 -3.47 3.55 8.94
N GLY A 6 -2.43 2.78 9.21
CA GLY A 6 -2.28 2.02 10.46
C GLY A 6 -0.96 1.26 10.49
N THR A 7 -0.83 0.28 11.37
CA THR A 7 0.35 -0.58 11.44
C THR A 7 0.12 -1.84 10.59
N PRO A 8 0.86 -2.05 9.48
CA PRO A 8 0.68 -3.23 8.63
C PRO A 8 0.97 -4.56 9.34
N GLY A 9 1.88 -4.55 10.33
CA GLY A 9 2.44 -5.74 11.00
C GLY A 9 3.92 -5.93 10.64
N ASP A 10 4.68 -6.62 11.50
CA ASP A 10 6.12 -6.83 11.33
C ASP A 10 6.43 -7.73 10.12
N ASP A 11 5.64 -8.79 9.92
CA ASP A 11 5.77 -9.73 8.79
C ASP A 11 4.97 -9.33 7.54
N ALA A 12 4.52 -8.08 7.45
CA ALA A 12 3.74 -7.65 6.29
C ALA A 12 4.65 -7.57 5.04
N PRO A 13 4.19 -8.07 3.87
CA PRO A 13 5.02 -8.08 2.68
C PRO A 13 5.21 -6.66 2.11
N GLN A 14 6.26 -6.52 1.30
CA GLN A 14 6.50 -5.27 0.56
C GLN A 14 5.61 -5.19 -0.68
N PHE A 15 5.05 -4.00 -0.90
CA PHE A 15 4.30 -3.66 -2.09
C PHE A 15 4.95 -2.50 -2.82
N LEU A 16 4.88 -2.52 -4.15
CA LEU A 16 4.98 -1.32 -4.97
C LEU A 16 3.60 -0.64 -4.97
N ILE A 17 3.54 0.60 -4.50
CA ILE A 17 2.31 1.34 -4.24
C ILE A 17 2.29 2.61 -5.09
N TYR A 18 1.19 2.81 -5.82
CA TYR A 18 0.93 3.92 -6.72
C TYR A 18 -0.34 4.69 -6.29
N ASN A 19 -0.22 6.03 -6.18
CA ASN A 19 -1.28 6.91 -5.69
C ASN A 19 -2.45 7.15 -6.67
N ARG A 20 -2.44 6.53 -7.85
CA ARG A 20 -3.50 6.62 -8.87
C ARG A 20 -3.74 8.00 -9.47
N LYS A 21 -2.90 9.00 -9.17
CA LYS A 21 -3.01 10.34 -9.75
C LYS A 21 -2.22 10.43 -11.07
N ARG A 22 -2.68 11.29 -11.97
CA ARG A 22 -1.96 11.63 -13.22
C ARG A 22 -0.97 12.78 -12.94
N GLU A 23 -1.48 13.88 -12.42
CA GLU A 23 -0.69 14.98 -11.85
C GLU A 23 -0.23 14.64 -10.42
N ASP A 24 0.99 15.06 -10.05
CA ASP A 24 1.66 14.65 -8.80
C ASP A 24 1.63 13.12 -8.59
N CYS A 25 1.92 12.37 -9.66
CA CYS A 25 2.05 10.92 -9.59
C CYS A 25 3.15 10.56 -8.59
N ARG A 26 2.80 9.72 -7.60
CA ARG A 26 3.73 9.20 -6.59
C ARG A 26 3.70 7.69 -6.60
N VAL A 27 4.90 7.10 -6.61
CA VAL A 27 5.10 5.66 -6.47
C VAL A 27 6.13 5.45 -5.37
N THR A 28 5.90 4.48 -4.50
CA THR A 28 6.85 4.10 -3.45
C THR A 28 6.79 2.60 -3.17
N VAL A 29 7.83 2.08 -2.55
CA VAL A 29 7.82 0.74 -1.97
C VAL A 29 7.58 0.87 -0.48
N GLY A 30 6.66 0.07 0.05
CA GLY A 30 6.37 0.05 1.47
C GLY A 30 5.79 -1.28 1.92
N VAL A 31 6.04 -1.59 3.19
CA VAL A 31 5.35 -2.69 3.88
C VAL A 31 3.86 -2.34 3.96
N ALA A 32 3.01 -3.28 3.55
CA ALA A 32 1.57 -3.09 3.57
C ALA A 32 0.84 -4.41 3.82
N ARG A 33 -0.37 -4.31 4.37
CA ARG A 33 -1.26 -5.46 4.58
C ARG A 33 -2.53 -5.27 3.79
N PHE A 34 -2.87 -6.26 2.97
CA PHE A 34 -4.16 -6.30 2.29
C PHE A 34 -5.17 -7.05 3.16
N ALA A 35 -6.29 -6.38 3.49
CA ALA A 35 -7.36 -6.96 4.29
C ALA A 35 -8.71 -6.43 3.80
N ALA A 36 -9.64 -7.34 3.47
CA ALA A 36 -11.02 -7.00 3.07
C ALA A 36 -11.12 -5.85 2.04
N GLY A 37 -10.33 -5.90 0.96
CA GLY A 37 -10.37 -4.89 -0.11
C GLY A 37 -9.64 -3.57 0.18
N THR A 38 -9.02 -3.47 1.36
CA THR A 38 -8.30 -2.30 1.86
C THR A 38 -6.81 -2.59 1.96
N LEU A 39 -5.99 -1.61 1.58
CA LEU A 39 -4.54 -1.64 1.74
C LEU A 39 -4.16 -0.81 2.96
N VAL A 40 -3.73 -1.48 4.04
CA VAL A 40 -3.24 -0.85 5.27
C VAL A 40 -1.75 -0.54 5.10
N VAL A 41 -1.38 0.73 5.25
CA VAL A 41 0.01 1.20 5.17
C VAL A 41 0.40 2.03 6.39
N ALA A 42 1.69 2.09 6.70
CA ALA A 42 2.20 2.99 7.73
C ALA A 42 1.98 4.48 7.37
N PRO A 43 1.81 5.38 8.37
CA PRO A 43 1.63 6.81 8.13
C PRO A 43 2.72 7.45 7.27
N GLN A 44 3.96 6.98 7.40
CA GLN A 44 5.10 7.45 6.59
C GLN A 44 4.92 7.13 5.11
N THR A 45 4.38 5.95 4.78
CA THR A 45 4.09 5.53 3.41
C THR A 45 2.98 6.39 2.80
N ALA A 46 1.90 6.64 3.55
CA ALA A 46 0.81 7.51 3.11
C ALA A 46 1.29 8.96 2.86
N LYS A 47 2.15 9.48 3.74
CA LYS A 47 2.76 10.81 3.58
C LYS A 47 3.62 10.91 2.33
N ARG A 48 4.41 9.88 2.00
CA ARG A 48 5.22 9.83 0.76
C ARG A 48 4.35 9.82 -0.49
N LEU A 49 3.20 9.15 -0.43
CA LEU A 49 2.23 9.08 -1.53
C LEU A 49 1.32 10.31 -1.63
N ARG A 50 1.32 11.17 -0.60
CA ARG A 50 0.39 12.32 -0.44
C ARG A 50 -1.07 11.88 -0.55
N MET A 51 -1.43 10.86 0.23
CA MET A 51 -2.76 10.28 0.29
C MET A 51 -3.30 10.29 1.71
N ASN A 52 -4.63 10.30 1.81
CA ASN A 52 -5.38 10.17 3.04
C ASN A 52 -6.09 8.81 3.10
N ALA A 53 -6.54 8.42 4.30
CA ALA A 53 -7.39 7.25 4.43
C ALA A 53 -8.68 7.42 3.60
N GLY A 54 -9.11 6.35 2.93
CA GLY A 54 -10.24 6.35 2.00
C GLY A 54 -9.85 6.64 0.54
N ASP A 55 -8.66 7.18 0.27
CA ASP A 55 -8.22 7.43 -1.11
C ASP A 55 -8.05 6.12 -1.89
N ASN A 56 -8.27 6.19 -3.21
CA ASN A 56 -8.08 5.07 -4.10
C ASN A 56 -6.59 4.86 -4.42
N VAL A 57 -6.09 3.65 -4.16
CA VAL A 57 -4.69 3.29 -4.38
C VAL A 57 -4.57 2.05 -5.27
N ARG A 58 -3.42 1.91 -5.93
CA ARG A 58 -3.03 0.65 -6.59
C ARG A 58 -1.77 0.13 -5.90
N ALA A 59 -1.75 -1.15 -5.59
CA ALA A 59 -0.56 -1.80 -5.07
C ALA A 59 -0.38 -3.17 -5.71
N VAL A 60 0.88 -3.58 -5.86
CA VAL A 60 1.28 -4.90 -6.31
C VAL A 60 2.37 -5.44 -5.37
N PRO A 61 2.29 -6.69 -4.90
CA PRO A 61 3.31 -7.26 -4.03
C PRO A 61 4.62 -7.42 -4.81
N LEU A 62 5.77 -7.07 -4.19
CA LEU A 62 7.07 -7.08 -4.85
C LEU A 62 7.65 -8.49 -5.05
N SER A 63 7.37 -9.38 -4.12
CA SER A 63 7.53 -10.81 -4.29
C SER A 63 6.14 -11.38 -4.53
N ALA A 64 5.99 -12.26 -5.52
CA ALA A 64 4.88 -13.20 -5.48
C ALA A 64 4.96 -13.84 -4.09
N ALA A 65 3.94 -13.65 -3.25
CA ALA A 65 3.77 -14.57 -2.14
C ALA A 65 3.87 -15.95 -2.79
N ARG A 66 4.85 -16.77 -2.41
CA ARG A 66 4.79 -18.16 -2.78
C ARG A 66 3.50 -18.62 -2.11
N GLU A 67 2.42 -18.70 -2.88
CA GLU A 67 1.22 -19.39 -2.47
C GLU A 67 1.73 -20.74 -2.00
N GLY A 68 1.53 -21.02 -0.71
CA GLY A 68 2.09 -22.20 -0.08
C GLY A 68 1.75 -23.42 -0.92
N VAL A 69 2.78 -24.08 -1.41
CA VAL A 69 2.75 -25.49 -1.78
C VAL A 69 3.01 -26.31 -0.54
#